data_AF-A0A845RLV8-F1
#
_entry.id   AF-A0A845RLV8-F1
#
_cell.length_a   1.000
_cell.length_b   1.000
_cell.length_c   1.000
_cell.angle_alpha   90.00
_cell.angle_beta   90.00
_cell.angle_gamma   90.00
#
_symmetry.space_group_name_H-M   'P 1'
#
loop_
_entity.id
_entity.type
_entity.pdbx_description
1 polymer ?
#
loop_
_entity_poly.entity_id
_entity_poly.type
_entity_poly.pdbx_seq_one_letter_code
_entity_poly.pdbx_strand_id
1 'polypeptide(L)'
;MDQNLTGLITANVFLSQTWYALVINALIGPLSALIGAGGVFYVTQRSHKHEEFMKSLEINQIKRQERRNLIAELQGTKKLLTQLYFSSYEAMIHSRYYQQSIVILENQRKSKDDFESSINEQRYWKRYWIKNGNDISIALFKQEKQLFRVVGLISLSFPKTEKLNKLLDKVNEMEIKTLIPPDAQSCMDFDQLEAWKWNATINLDSKVKEEYLAPINDLISFLKYYLEKESMKTGEN
;
A
#
# COMPACT_ATOMS: atom_id res chain seq x y z
N MET A 1 45.49 26.71 -98.90
CA MET A 1 44.10 26.23 -98.94
C MET A 1 44.21 24.72 -98.88
N ASP A 2 43.90 24.03 -97.78
CA ASP A 2 42.74 24.24 -96.89
C ASP A 2 43.08 24.03 -95.40
N GLN A 3 42.70 25.04 -94.61
CA GLN A 3 42.36 24.91 -93.21
C GLN A 3 40.86 24.57 -93.18
N ASN A 4 40.46 23.46 -92.54
CA ASN A 4 39.16 23.26 -91.86
C ASN A 4 38.85 21.76 -91.71
N LEU A 5 39.34 21.13 -90.64
CA LEU A 5 38.87 19.80 -90.23
C LEU A 5 38.84 19.60 -88.71
N THR A 6 38.81 20.71 -87.94
CA THR A 6 38.71 20.71 -86.48
C THR A 6 37.42 21.33 -85.94
N GLY A 7 36.45 21.66 -86.81
CA GLY A 7 35.21 22.34 -86.43
C GLY A 7 33.96 21.47 -86.25
N LEU A 8 34.00 20.17 -86.58
CA LEU A 8 32.78 19.34 -86.68
C LEU A 8 32.65 18.20 -85.68
N ILE A 9 33.65 17.97 -84.82
CA ILE A 9 33.60 16.92 -83.78
C ILE A 9 33.18 17.49 -82.41
N THR A 10 33.33 18.79 -82.18
CA THR A 10 32.97 19.43 -80.90
C THR A 10 31.50 19.82 -80.75
N ALA A 11 30.69 19.79 -81.81
CA ALA A 11 29.26 20.14 -81.73
C ALA A 11 28.33 18.97 -81.33
N ASN A 12 28.74 17.71 -81.57
CA ASN A 12 27.88 16.54 -81.29
C ASN A 12 28.04 15.94 -79.88
N VAL A 13 29.01 16.41 -79.08
CA VAL A 13 29.18 15.95 -77.69
C VAL A 13 28.36 16.80 -76.70
N PHE A 14 27.93 18.00 -77.09
CA PHE A 14 27.19 18.91 -76.20
C PHE A 14 25.66 18.71 -76.17
N LEU A 15 25.07 18.09 -77.20
CA LEU A 15 23.61 17.90 -77.29
C LEU A 15 23.12 16.56 -76.68
N SER A 16 24.01 15.61 -76.41
CA SER A 16 23.63 14.31 -75.82
C SER A 16 23.75 14.27 -74.29
N GLN A 17 24.42 15.24 -73.65
CA GLN A 17 24.56 15.28 -72.19
C GLN A 17 23.40 15.97 -71.46
N THR A 18 22.73 16.94 -72.08
CA THR A 18 21.64 17.69 -71.45
C THR A 18 20.33 16.91 -71.35
N TRP A 19 20.04 16.00 -72.30
CA TRP A 19 18.81 15.20 -72.26
C TRP A 19 18.87 14.05 -71.23
N TYR A 20 20.04 13.43 -71.05
CA TYR A 20 20.23 12.39 -70.04
C TYR A 20 20.11 12.94 -68.62
N ALA A 21 20.62 14.15 -68.35
CA ALA A 21 20.49 14.79 -67.04
C ALA A 21 19.02 15.16 -66.70
N LEU A 22 18.21 15.50 -67.71
CA LEU A 22 16.81 15.88 -67.55
C LEU A 22 15.89 14.66 -67.31
N VAL A 23 16.14 13.54 -68.01
CA VAL A 23 15.39 12.29 -67.82
C VAL A 23 15.74 11.61 -66.50
N ILE A 24 17.01 11.64 -66.10
CA ILE A 24 17.47 11.09 -64.82
C ILE A 24 16.89 11.91 -63.65
N ASN A 25 16.88 13.24 -63.70
CA ASN A 25 16.29 14.06 -62.64
C ASN A 25 14.74 13.97 -62.59
N ALA A 26 14.07 13.85 -63.73
CA ALA A 26 12.60 13.72 -63.78
C ALA A 26 12.08 12.36 -63.31
N LEU A 27 12.88 11.28 -63.42
CA LEU A 27 12.51 9.93 -62.95
C LEU A 27 13.04 9.59 -61.55
N ILE A 28 14.22 10.12 -61.16
CA ILE A 28 14.81 9.86 -59.84
C ILE A 28 14.22 10.80 -58.77
N GLY A 29 13.85 12.03 -59.13
CA GLY A 29 13.24 13.00 -58.19
C GLY A 29 11.97 12.46 -57.50
N PRO A 30 11.00 11.89 -58.24
CA PRO A 30 9.79 11.32 -57.63
C PRO A 30 10.06 10.03 -56.83
N LEU A 31 10.97 9.16 -57.29
CA LEU A 31 11.30 7.90 -56.62
C LEU A 31 12.07 8.12 -55.31
N SER A 32 13.00 9.08 -55.27
CA SER A 32 13.73 9.46 -54.06
C SER A 32 12.85 10.23 -53.06
N ALA A 33 11.88 11.02 -53.54
CA ALA A 33 10.86 11.63 -52.69
C ALA A 33 9.87 10.60 -52.11
N LEU A 34 9.51 9.54 -52.85
CA LEU A 34 8.66 8.45 -52.34
C LEU A 34 9.39 7.56 -51.32
N ILE A 35 10.68 7.25 -51.54
CA ILE A 35 11.50 6.49 -50.60
C ILE A 35 11.86 7.35 -49.37
N GLY A 36 12.13 8.64 -49.56
CA GLY A 36 12.39 9.61 -48.50
C GLY A 36 11.14 9.90 -47.66
N ALA A 37 9.97 10.10 -48.29
CA ALA A 37 8.70 10.29 -47.58
C ALA A 37 8.26 9.00 -46.88
N GLY A 38 8.39 7.84 -47.50
CA GLY A 38 8.11 6.54 -46.87
C GLY A 38 9.05 6.22 -45.71
N GLY A 39 10.34 6.54 -45.83
CA GLY A 39 11.35 6.39 -44.79
C GLY A 39 11.16 7.37 -43.63
N VAL A 40 10.90 8.66 -43.92
CA VAL A 40 10.59 9.66 -42.90
C VAL A 40 9.27 9.35 -42.22
N PHE A 41 8.23 8.91 -42.94
CA PHE A 41 6.95 8.51 -42.35
C PHE A 41 7.08 7.24 -41.50
N TYR A 42 7.87 6.25 -41.94
CA TYR A 42 8.15 5.04 -41.15
C TYR A 42 8.99 5.36 -39.90
N VAL A 43 9.98 6.25 -40.00
CA VAL A 43 10.81 6.70 -38.88
C VAL A 43 10.02 7.57 -37.90
N THR A 44 9.18 8.49 -38.36
CA THR A 44 8.31 9.30 -37.48
C THR A 44 7.21 8.45 -36.84
N GLN A 45 6.62 7.51 -37.57
CA GLN A 45 5.61 6.60 -37.01
C GLN A 45 6.25 5.59 -36.04
N ARG A 46 7.48 5.15 -36.28
CA ARG A 46 8.27 4.33 -35.32
C ARG A 46 8.74 5.16 -34.13
N SER A 47 9.12 6.42 -34.34
CA SER A 47 9.48 7.36 -33.28
C SER A 47 8.28 7.68 -32.38
N HIS A 48 7.10 7.93 -32.95
CA HIS A 48 5.88 8.12 -32.17
C HIS A 48 5.45 6.86 -31.44
N LYS A 49 5.49 5.68 -32.09
CA LYS A 49 5.24 4.40 -31.38
C LYS A 49 6.25 4.15 -30.27
N HIS A 50 7.51 4.54 -30.46
CA HIS A 50 8.54 4.42 -29.44
C HIS A 50 8.32 5.42 -28.30
N GLU A 51 7.97 6.67 -28.60
CA GLU A 51 7.64 7.70 -27.60
C GLU A 51 6.38 7.33 -26.80
N GLU A 52 5.34 6.82 -27.45
CA GLU A 52 4.13 6.30 -26.79
C GLU A 52 4.45 5.08 -25.92
N PHE A 53 5.30 4.18 -26.39
CA PHE A 53 5.78 3.04 -25.61
C PHE A 53 6.57 3.49 -24.39
N MET A 54 7.52 4.43 -24.54
CA MET A 54 8.31 4.98 -23.44
C MET A 54 7.43 5.71 -22.42
N LYS A 55 6.48 6.54 -22.87
CA LYS A 55 5.49 7.17 -21.97
C LYS A 55 4.63 6.13 -21.25
N SER A 56 4.22 5.07 -21.93
CA SER A 56 3.44 4.00 -21.30
C SER A 56 4.25 3.23 -20.25
N LEU A 57 5.54 3.02 -20.48
CA LEU A 57 6.47 2.43 -19.51
C LEU A 57 6.64 3.33 -18.28
N GLU A 58 6.88 4.63 -18.48
CA GLU A 58 6.99 5.61 -17.38
C GLU A 58 5.71 5.66 -16.54
N ILE A 59 4.54 5.72 -17.18
CA ILE A 59 3.24 5.70 -16.49
C ILE A 59 3.08 4.40 -15.69
N ASN A 60 3.48 3.25 -16.24
CA ASN A 60 3.40 1.97 -15.54
C ASN A 60 4.35 1.89 -14.35
N GLN A 61 5.56 2.44 -14.47
CA GLN A 61 6.52 2.51 -13.36
C GLN A 61 6.00 3.42 -12.24
N ILE A 62 5.46 4.59 -12.57
CA ILE A 62 4.85 5.50 -11.59
C ILE A 62 3.71 4.81 -10.84
N LYS A 63 2.76 4.19 -11.56
CA LYS A 63 1.65 3.44 -10.95
C LYS A 63 2.13 2.30 -10.04
N ARG A 64 3.19 1.58 -10.43
CA ARG A 64 3.79 0.54 -9.59
C ARG A 64 4.40 1.12 -8.32
N GLN A 65 5.11 2.24 -8.43
CA GLN A 65 5.71 2.89 -7.27
C GLN A 65 4.64 3.40 -6.30
N GLU A 66 3.57 4.00 -6.81
CA GLU A 66 2.41 4.41 -5.99
C GLU A 66 1.79 3.21 -5.25
N ARG A 67 1.58 2.09 -5.94
CA ARG A 67 1.08 0.85 -5.32
C ARG A 67 2.02 0.31 -4.24
N ARG A 68 3.36 0.36 -4.47
CA ARG A 68 4.35 -0.02 -3.44
C ARG A 68 4.29 0.89 -2.23
N ASN A 69 4.15 2.20 -2.44
CA ASN A 69 4.01 3.17 -1.36
C ASN A 69 2.74 2.90 -0.54
N LEU A 70 1.61 2.59 -1.18
CA LEU A 70 0.36 2.22 -0.49
C LEU A 70 0.50 0.95 0.36
N ILE A 71 1.23 -0.07 -0.13
CA ILE A 71 1.51 -1.28 0.67
C ILE A 71 2.39 -0.94 1.87
N ALA A 72 3.41 -0.11 1.70
CA ALA A 72 4.28 0.31 2.80
C ALA A 72 3.49 1.12 3.85
N GLU A 73 2.59 2.01 3.39
CA GLU A 73 1.69 2.78 4.26
C GLU A 73 0.76 1.85 5.04
N LEU A 74 0.14 0.87 4.37
CA LEU A 74 -0.69 -0.15 5.01
C LEU A 74 0.08 -0.96 6.07
N GLN A 75 1.33 -1.33 5.79
CA GLN A 75 2.21 -1.99 6.77
C GLN A 75 2.53 -1.10 7.98
N GLY A 76 2.76 0.20 7.75
CA GLY A 76 2.98 1.18 8.81
C GLY A 76 1.75 1.34 9.70
N THR A 77 0.58 1.52 9.09
CA THR A 77 -0.71 1.61 9.81
C THR A 77 -0.98 0.33 10.60
N LYS A 78 -0.77 -0.85 10.01
CA LYS A 78 -0.89 -2.14 10.70
C LYS A 78 -0.04 -2.19 11.97
N LYS A 79 1.24 -1.79 11.88
CA LYS A 79 2.16 -1.82 13.02
C LYS A 79 1.67 -0.93 14.17
N LEU A 80 1.18 0.28 13.85
CA LEU A 80 0.64 1.20 14.84
C LEU A 80 -0.66 0.66 15.46
N LEU A 81 -1.57 0.13 14.64
CA LEU A 81 -2.80 -0.51 15.14
C LEU A 81 -2.49 -1.69 16.07
N THR A 82 -1.48 -2.49 15.74
CA THR A 82 -1.04 -3.61 16.60
C THR A 82 -0.68 -3.11 18.00
N GLN A 83 0.14 -2.06 18.08
CA GLN A 83 0.57 -1.48 19.35
C GLN A 83 -0.60 -0.87 20.11
N LEU A 84 -1.48 -0.15 19.42
CA LEU A 84 -2.62 0.51 20.05
C LEU A 84 -3.67 -0.48 20.57
N TYR A 85 -3.99 -1.53 19.81
CA TYR A 85 -4.88 -2.59 20.29
C TYR A 85 -4.24 -3.30 21.48
N PHE A 86 -2.94 -3.60 21.41
CA PHE A 86 -2.23 -4.21 22.53
C PHE A 86 -2.38 -3.37 23.81
N SER A 87 -2.03 -2.08 23.74
CA SER A 87 -2.12 -1.18 24.89
C SER A 87 -3.56 -0.94 25.35
N SER A 88 -4.53 -0.96 24.44
CA SER A 88 -5.95 -0.83 24.79
C SER A 88 -6.42 -2.03 25.62
N TYR A 89 -6.06 -3.23 25.19
CA TYR A 89 -6.37 -4.45 25.93
C TYR A 89 -5.67 -4.52 27.27
N GLU A 90 -4.40 -4.12 27.32
CA GLU A 90 -3.63 -4.04 28.57
C GLU A 90 -4.32 -3.08 29.56
N ALA A 91 -4.68 -1.89 29.11
CA ALA A 91 -5.38 -0.91 29.94
C ALA A 91 -6.72 -1.43 30.46
N MET A 92 -7.45 -2.18 29.64
CA MET A 92 -8.69 -2.82 30.05
C MET A 92 -8.46 -3.90 31.11
N ILE A 93 -7.49 -4.80 30.93
CA ILE A 93 -7.15 -5.85 31.90
C ILE A 93 -6.80 -5.22 33.25
N HIS A 94 -5.92 -4.23 33.25
CA HIS A 94 -5.50 -3.56 34.48
C HIS A 94 -6.64 -2.80 35.14
N SER A 95 -7.43 -2.04 34.39
CA SER A 95 -8.62 -1.35 34.92
C SER A 95 -9.58 -2.31 35.62
N ARG A 96 -9.80 -3.49 35.03
CA ARG A 96 -10.66 -4.54 35.61
C ARG A 96 -10.03 -5.22 36.83
N TYR A 97 -8.74 -5.50 36.79
CA TYR A 97 -7.98 -6.00 37.94
C TYR A 97 -8.17 -5.08 39.15
N TYR A 98 -7.90 -3.77 38.98
CA TYR A 98 -8.04 -2.79 40.06
C TYR A 98 -9.50 -2.58 40.48
N GLN A 99 -10.45 -2.77 39.59
CA GLN A 99 -11.87 -2.75 39.96
C GLN A 99 -12.22 -3.92 40.89
N GLN A 100 -11.75 -5.13 40.59
CA GLN A 100 -12.05 -6.31 41.40
C GLN A 100 -11.26 -6.36 42.70
N SER A 101 -10.01 -5.88 42.71
CA SER A 101 -9.24 -5.78 43.95
C SER A 101 -9.93 -4.89 44.98
N ILE A 102 -10.57 -3.80 44.56
CA ILE A 102 -11.40 -2.95 45.43
C ILE A 102 -12.55 -3.76 46.06
N VAL A 103 -13.27 -4.55 45.26
CA VAL A 103 -14.40 -5.38 45.75
C VAL A 103 -13.91 -6.41 46.77
N ILE A 104 -12.78 -7.08 46.50
CA ILE A 104 -12.18 -8.05 47.41
C ILE A 104 -11.78 -7.38 48.73
N LEU A 105 -11.10 -6.23 48.66
CA LEU A 105 -10.71 -5.47 49.85
C LEU A 105 -11.94 -5.09 50.67
N GLU A 106 -12.95 -4.49 50.03
CA GLU A 106 -14.22 -4.07 50.66
C GLU A 106 -14.90 -5.22 51.43
N ASN A 107 -14.84 -6.44 50.90
CA ASN A 107 -15.37 -7.64 51.54
C ASN A 107 -14.51 -8.18 52.70
N GLN A 108 -13.20 -7.92 52.71
CA GLN A 108 -12.23 -8.47 53.67
C GLN A 108 -11.90 -7.53 54.85
N ARG A 109 -12.70 -6.49 55.12
CA ARG A 109 -12.45 -5.46 56.17
C ARG A 109 -11.85 -6.03 57.48
N LYS A 110 -10.54 -5.85 57.68
CA LYS A 110 -9.77 -6.34 58.84
C LYS A 110 -9.26 -5.23 59.78
N SER A 111 -9.18 -3.98 59.32
CA SER A 111 -8.71 -2.78 60.05
C SER A 111 -9.22 -1.53 59.34
N LYS A 112 -9.41 -0.37 60.01
CA LYS A 112 -10.00 0.83 59.38
C LYS A 112 -8.96 1.67 58.61
N ASP A 113 -7.74 1.78 59.13
CA ASP A 113 -6.73 2.71 58.60
C ASP A 113 -5.90 2.09 57.46
N ASP A 114 -5.44 0.83 57.61
CA ASP A 114 -4.72 0.12 56.54
C ASP A 114 -5.61 -0.16 55.32
N PHE A 115 -6.90 -0.31 55.57
CA PHE A 115 -7.93 -0.55 54.56
C PHE A 115 -8.17 0.67 53.67
N GLU A 116 -8.26 1.87 54.26
CA GLU A 116 -8.52 3.10 53.52
C GLU A 116 -7.34 3.47 52.62
N SER A 117 -6.10 3.29 53.11
CA SER A 117 -4.89 3.49 52.30
C SER A 117 -4.86 2.54 51.09
N SER A 118 -5.09 1.24 51.32
CA SER A 118 -5.06 0.21 50.27
C SER A 118 -6.13 0.46 49.21
N ILE A 119 -7.36 0.77 49.60
CA ILE A 119 -8.44 1.05 48.64
C ILE A 119 -8.17 2.31 47.83
N ASN A 120 -7.64 3.35 48.44
CA ASN A 120 -7.35 4.60 47.73
C ASN A 120 -6.24 4.41 46.68
N GLU A 121 -5.24 3.57 46.97
CA GLU A 121 -4.24 3.16 45.99
C GLU A 121 -4.89 2.41 44.81
N GLN A 122 -5.74 1.40 45.07
CA GLN A 122 -6.41 0.66 43.99
C GLN A 122 -7.31 1.58 43.13
N ARG A 123 -8.01 2.54 43.76
CA ARG A 123 -8.84 3.55 43.07
C ARG A 123 -8.01 4.50 42.21
N TYR A 124 -6.82 4.87 42.66
CA TYR A 124 -5.89 5.67 41.87
C TYR A 124 -5.49 4.92 40.60
N TRP A 125 -5.00 3.69 40.73
CA TRP A 125 -4.55 2.89 39.59
C TRP A 125 -5.68 2.54 38.62
N LYS A 126 -6.88 2.22 39.13
CA LYS A 126 -8.07 2.07 38.28
C LYS A 126 -8.30 3.31 37.41
N ARG A 127 -8.30 4.51 38.01
CA ARG A 127 -8.52 5.77 37.28
C ARG A 127 -7.41 6.04 36.28
N TYR A 128 -6.16 5.76 36.65
CA TYR A 128 -5.02 5.88 35.75
C TYR A 128 -5.21 5.02 34.49
N TRP A 129 -5.54 3.74 34.66
CA TRP A 129 -5.71 2.82 33.53
C TRP A 129 -6.95 3.11 32.69
N ILE A 130 -8.04 3.57 33.30
CA ILE A 130 -9.22 4.06 32.55
C ILE A 130 -8.85 5.27 31.69
N LYS A 131 -8.15 6.25 32.27
CA LYS A 131 -7.71 7.44 31.53
C LYS A 131 -6.79 7.05 30.36
N ASN A 132 -5.79 6.22 30.63
CA ASN A 132 -4.88 5.72 29.61
C ASN A 132 -5.64 4.98 28.49
N GLY A 133 -6.59 4.11 28.85
CA GLY A 133 -7.45 3.41 27.89
C GLY A 133 -8.28 4.35 27.01
N ASN A 134 -8.79 5.45 27.58
CA ASN A 134 -9.51 6.47 26.81
C ASN A 134 -8.60 7.20 25.82
N ASP A 135 -7.40 7.60 26.26
CA ASP A 135 -6.41 8.27 25.41
C ASP A 135 -5.98 7.35 24.25
N ILE A 136 -5.79 6.06 24.53
CA ILE A 136 -5.51 5.02 23.51
C ILE A 136 -6.69 4.85 22.54
N SER A 137 -7.93 4.88 23.04
CA SER A 137 -9.12 4.74 22.20
C SER A 137 -9.24 5.87 21.17
N ILE A 138 -8.88 7.10 21.57
CA ILE A 138 -8.80 8.24 20.64
C ILE A 138 -7.71 8.01 19.58
N ALA A 139 -6.56 7.46 19.97
CA ALA A 139 -5.49 7.14 19.04
C ALA A 139 -5.87 6.00 18.07
N LEU A 140 -6.57 4.97 18.56
CA LEU A 140 -7.13 3.88 17.75
C LEU A 140 -8.05 4.43 16.66
N PHE A 141 -9.03 5.25 17.05
CA PHE A 141 -9.97 5.85 16.10
C PHE A 141 -9.26 6.64 14.98
N LYS A 142 -8.21 7.40 15.33
CA LYS A 142 -7.41 8.13 14.34
C LYS A 142 -6.71 7.18 13.37
N GLN A 143 -6.16 6.07 13.86
CA GLN A 143 -5.47 5.11 13.02
C GLN A 143 -6.39 4.22 12.20
N GLU A 144 -7.58 3.89 12.69
CA GLU A 144 -8.61 3.21 11.92
C GLU A 144 -9.09 4.08 10.75
N LYS A 145 -9.28 5.38 10.98
CA LYS A 145 -9.57 6.32 9.89
C LYS A 145 -8.46 6.31 8.83
N GLN A 146 -7.20 6.25 9.24
CA GLN A 146 -6.08 6.15 8.31
C GLN A 146 -6.09 4.81 7.57
N LEU A 147 -6.39 3.70 8.25
CA LEU A 147 -6.53 2.39 7.63
C LEU A 147 -7.58 2.43 6.53
N PHE A 148 -8.80 2.90 6.83
CA PHE A 148 -9.88 2.95 5.83
C PHE A 148 -9.55 3.86 4.66
N ARG A 149 -8.83 4.97 4.90
CA ARG A 149 -8.30 5.80 3.81
C ARG A 149 -7.36 5.01 2.90
N VAL A 150 -6.39 4.30 3.47
CA VAL A 150 -5.40 3.52 2.71
C VAL A 150 -6.08 2.38 1.94
N VAL A 151 -7.01 1.66 2.59
CA VAL A 151 -7.85 0.63 1.97
C VAL A 151 -8.65 1.20 0.79
N GLY A 152 -9.24 2.38 0.95
CA GLY A 152 -9.94 3.10 -0.13
C GLY A 152 -9.02 3.41 -1.30
N LEU A 153 -7.80 3.92 -1.04
CA LEU A 153 -6.81 4.19 -2.10
C LEU A 153 -6.37 2.90 -2.81
N ILE A 154 -6.15 1.82 -2.07
CA ILE A 154 -5.83 0.50 -2.64
C ILE A 154 -6.94 0.04 -3.59
N SER A 155 -8.20 0.22 -3.22
CA SER A 155 -9.36 -0.16 -4.06
C SER A 155 -9.40 0.58 -5.41
N LEU A 156 -8.83 1.79 -5.46
CA LEU A 156 -8.75 2.63 -6.66
C LEU A 156 -7.50 2.35 -7.49
N SER A 157 -6.37 2.08 -6.83
CA SER A 157 -5.08 1.93 -7.49
C SER A 157 -4.85 0.52 -8.06
N PHE A 158 -5.48 -0.51 -7.51
CA PHE A 158 -5.35 -1.90 -7.97
C PHE A 158 -6.53 -2.32 -8.86
N PRO A 159 -6.32 -3.25 -9.82
CA PRO A 159 -7.44 -3.76 -10.61
C PRO A 159 -8.48 -4.47 -9.76
N LYS A 160 -9.75 -4.16 -10.03
CA LYS A 160 -10.89 -4.76 -9.32
C LYS A 160 -10.96 -6.25 -9.65
N THR A 161 -10.64 -7.08 -8.66
CA THR A 161 -10.78 -8.53 -8.72
C THR A 161 -11.69 -8.98 -7.59
N GLU A 162 -12.43 -10.07 -7.79
CA GLU A 162 -13.31 -10.62 -6.75
C GLU A 162 -12.54 -10.91 -5.45
N LYS A 163 -11.32 -11.45 -5.59
CA LYS A 163 -10.44 -11.72 -4.45
C LYS A 163 -10.03 -10.43 -3.71
N LEU A 164 -9.68 -9.36 -4.43
CA LEU A 164 -9.35 -8.08 -3.80
C LEU A 164 -10.56 -7.52 -3.04
N ASN A 165 -11.74 -7.49 -3.66
CA ASN A 165 -12.95 -6.98 -3.01
C ASN A 165 -13.26 -7.74 -1.72
N LYS A 166 -13.24 -9.08 -1.76
CA LYS A 166 -13.42 -9.92 -0.56
C LYS A 166 -12.43 -9.61 0.56
N LEU A 167 -11.17 -9.30 0.22
CA LEU A 167 -10.16 -8.93 1.22
C LEU A 167 -10.38 -7.53 1.78
N LEU A 168 -10.81 -6.57 0.96
CA LEU A 168 -11.16 -5.24 1.42
C LEU A 168 -12.41 -5.27 2.32
N ASP A 169 -13.43 -6.05 1.96
CA ASP A 169 -14.65 -6.22 2.74
C ASP A 169 -14.33 -6.79 4.13
N LYS A 170 -13.48 -7.82 4.22
CA LYS A 170 -13.00 -8.35 5.50
C LYS A 170 -12.30 -7.32 6.38
N VAL A 171 -11.59 -6.35 5.79
CA VAL A 171 -10.95 -5.26 6.54
C VAL A 171 -12.00 -4.23 6.99
N ASN A 172 -13.03 -3.99 6.19
CA ASN A 172 -14.12 -3.07 6.54
C ASN A 172 -15.08 -3.64 7.60
N GLU A 173 -15.24 -4.97 7.64
CA GLU A 173 -16.10 -5.70 8.59
C GLU A 173 -15.37 -6.06 9.90
N MET A 174 -14.16 -5.54 10.15
CA MET A 174 -13.45 -5.82 11.40
C MET A 174 -14.20 -5.23 12.60
N GLU A 175 -14.82 -6.10 13.40
CA GLU A 175 -15.49 -5.70 14.63
C GLU A 175 -14.54 -5.73 15.83
N ILE A 176 -14.53 -4.64 16.59
CA ILE A 176 -13.87 -4.56 17.90
C ILE A 176 -14.72 -5.32 18.91
N LYS A 177 -14.53 -6.63 18.99
CA LYS A 177 -15.01 -7.44 20.12
C LYS A 177 -14.36 -6.92 21.41
N THR A 178 -15.10 -6.11 22.16
CA THR A 178 -14.71 -5.80 23.54
C THR A 178 -14.66 -7.13 24.29
N LEU A 179 -13.47 -7.54 24.72
CA LEU A 179 -13.34 -8.70 25.60
C LEU A 179 -14.06 -8.37 26.90
N ILE A 180 -15.28 -8.90 27.02
CA ILE A 180 -16.05 -8.86 28.25
C ILE A 180 -15.23 -9.68 29.26
N PRO A 181 -14.77 -9.09 30.39
CA PRO A 181 -14.12 -9.85 31.44
C PRO A 181 -15.08 -10.91 31.99
N PRO A 182 -14.58 -12.01 32.61
CA PRO A 182 -15.45 -12.96 33.30
C PRO A 182 -16.35 -12.18 34.27
N ASP A 183 -17.64 -12.53 34.25
CA ASP A 183 -18.72 -11.80 34.92
C ASP A 183 -18.29 -11.28 36.29
N ALA A 184 -18.61 -10.00 36.53
CA ALA A 184 -18.31 -9.26 37.77
C ALA A 184 -19.02 -9.82 39.03
N GLN A 185 -19.47 -11.07 38.98
CA GLN A 185 -20.23 -11.79 39.99
C GLN A 185 -19.46 -12.97 40.60
N SER A 186 -18.27 -13.32 40.09
CA SER A 186 -17.52 -14.46 40.63
C SER A 186 -16.75 -14.08 41.90
N CYS A 187 -16.92 -14.88 42.95
CA CYS A 187 -16.25 -14.81 44.26
C CYS A 187 -14.72 -15.07 44.18
N MET A 188 -13.99 -14.33 43.33
CA MET A 188 -12.54 -14.48 43.18
C MET A 188 -11.80 -13.91 44.41
N ASP A 189 -10.81 -14.65 44.90
CA ASP A 189 -9.80 -14.15 45.83
C ASP A 189 -8.63 -13.47 45.09
N PHE A 190 -7.66 -12.94 45.85
CA PHE A 190 -6.51 -12.23 45.27
C PHE A 190 -5.62 -13.12 44.40
N ASP A 191 -5.41 -14.38 44.79
CA ASP A 191 -4.55 -15.30 44.06
C ASP A 191 -5.17 -15.68 42.71
N GLN A 192 -6.49 -15.91 42.71
CA GLN A 192 -7.26 -16.16 41.49
C GLN A 192 -7.30 -14.93 40.58
N LEU A 193 -7.44 -13.73 41.15
CA LEU A 193 -7.44 -12.47 40.39
C LEU A 193 -6.07 -12.20 39.73
N GLU A 194 -4.97 -12.47 40.44
CA GLU A 194 -3.61 -12.32 39.92
C GLU A 194 -3.32 -13.35 38.81
N ALA A 195 -3.72 -14.60 39.01
CA ALA A 195 -3.63 -15.64 37.98
C ALA A 195 -4.45 -15.29 36.72
N TRP A 196 -5.64 -14.73 36.89
CA TRP A 196 -6.44 -14.23 35.77
C TRP A 196 -5.73 -13.12 35.01
N LYS A 197 -5.21 -12.10 35.71
CA LYS A 197 -4.47 -10.99 35.09
C LYS A 197 -3.30 -11.50 34.27
N TRP A 198 -2.50 -12.40 34.84
CA TRP A 198 -1.36 -13.02 34.18
C TRP A 198 -1.76 -13.78 32.90
N ASN A 199 -2.77 -14.65 33.00
CA ASN A 199 -3.27 -15.40 31.85
C ASN A 199 -3.87 -14.50 30.77
N ALA A 200 -4.56 -13.44 31.15
CA ALA A 200 -5.11 -12.46 30.22
C ALA A 200 -4.00 -11.72 29.47
N THR A 201 -2.93 -11.31 30.16
CA THR A 201 -1.79 -10.59 29.57
C THR A 201 -0.95 -11.47 28.64
N ILE A 202 -0.68 -12.73 29.01
CA ILE A 202 0.10 -13.64 28.16
C ILE A 202 -0.58 -13.88 26.81
N ASN A 203 -1.91 -14.06 26.81
CA ASN A 203 -2.66 -14.39 25.61
C ASN A 203 -2.91 -13.16 24.71
N LEU A 204 -2.56 -11.96 25.16
CA LEU A 204 -2.94 -10.71 24.52
C LEU A 204 -2.32 -10.53 23.12
N ASP A 205 -1.05 -10.89 22.96
CA ASP A 205 -0.37 -10.81 21.66
C ASP A 205 -1.02 -11.74 20.62
N SER A 206 -1.38 -12.97 21.01
CA SER A 206 -2.06 -13.92 20.12
C SER A 206 -3.44 -13.39 19.70
N LYS A 207 -4.23 -12.87 20.64
CA LYS A 207 -5.56 -12.32 20.37
C LYS A 207 -5.51 -11.12 19.42
N VAL A 208 -4.58 -10.19 19.65
CA VAL A 208 -4.41 -9.03 18.76
C VAL A 208 -4.03 -9.49 17.35
N LYS A 209 -3.12 -10.46 17.22
CA LYS A 209 -2.67 -10.97 15.92
C LYS A 209 -3.74 -11.73 15.15
N GLU A 210 -4.47 -12.61 15.82
CA GLU A 210 -5.42 -13.52 15.20
C GLU A 210 -6.76 -12.84 14.90
N GLU A 211 -7.31 -12.08 15.85
CA GLU A 211 -8.65 -11.51 15.71
C GLU A 211 -8.66 -10.23 14.87
N TYR A 212 -7.62 -9.39 14.97
CA TYR A 212 -7.63 -8.04 14.39
C TYR A 212 -6.71 -7.86 13.19
N LEU A 213 -5.55 -8.51 13.19
CA LEU A 213 -4.53 -8.24 12.17
C LEU A 213 -4.57 -9.22 11.01
N ALA A 214 -5.25 -10.36 11.15
CA ALA A 214 -5.34 -11.38 10.10
C ALA A 214 -5.91 -10.82 8.78
N PRO A 215 -7.03 -10.07 8.76
CA PRO A 215 -7.55 -9.49 7.51
C PRO A 215 -6.55 -8.54 6.82
N ILE A 216 -5.84 -7.72 7.60
CA ILE A 216 -4.83 -6.80 7.09
C ILE A 216 -3.61 -7.57 6.55
N ASN A 217 -3.19 -8.65 7.21
CA ASN A 217 -2.09 -9.51 6.77
C ASN A 217 -2.39 -10.20 5.45
N ASP A 218 -3.61 -10.72 5.30
CA ASP A 218 -4.07 -11.37 4.08
C ASP A 218 -4.09 -10.39 2.92
N LEU A 219 -4.59 -9.16 3.15
CA LEU A 219 -4.57 -8.09 2.17
C LEU A 219 -3.14 -7.73 1.75
N ILE A 220 -2.23 -7.48 2.69
CA ILE A 220 -0.82 -7.16 2.39
C ILE A 220 -0.17 -8.28 1.57
N SER A 221 -0.37 -9.53 1.97
CA SER A 221 0.20 -10.70 1.29
C SER A 221 -0.30 -10.79 -0.16
N PHE A 222 -1.60 -10.58 -0.37
CA PHE A 222 -2.20 -10.57 -1.70
C PHE A 222 -1.64 -9.43 -2.58
N LEU A 223 -1.52 -8.21 -2.05
CA LEU A 223 -1.04 -7.06 -2.80
C LEU A 223 0.43 -7.19 -3.22
N LYS A 224 1.28 -7.75 -2.34
CA LYS A 224 2.69 -8.06 -2.66
C LYS A 224 2.79 -9.08 -3.79
N TYR A 225 2.07 -10.19 -3.65
CA TYR A 225 2.00 -11.23 -4.68
C TYR A 225 1.51 -10.68 -6.02
N TYR A 226 0.51 -9.79 -5.99
CA TYR A 226 0.00 -9.14 -7.20
C TYR A 226 1.10 -8.34 -7.90
N LEU A 227 1.85 -7.51 -7.16
CA LEU A 227 2.95 -6.72 -7.74
C LEU A 227 4.10 -7.57 -8.28
N GLU A 228 4.45 -8.66 -7.60
CA GLU A 228 5.46 -9.62 -8.09
C GLU A 228 5.03 -10.31 -9.39
N LYS A 229 3.76 -10.69 -9.49
CA LYS A 229 3.22 -11.23 -10.75
C LYS A 229 3.16 -10.20 -11.87
N GLU A 230 2.87 -8.96 -11.54
CA GLU A 230 2.84 -7.87 -12.52
C GLU A 230 4.24 -7.62 -13.10
N SER A 231 5.31 -7.70 -12.29
CA SER A 231 6.69 -7.56 -12.78
C SER A 231 7.14 -8.72 -13.68
N MET A 232 6.74 -9.95 -13.36
CA MET A 232 7.04 -11.13 -14.21
C MET A 232 6.40 -11.04 -15.60
N LYS A 233 5.21 -10.42 -15.71
CA LYS A 233 4.52 -10.24 -17.00
C LYS A 233 5.15 -9.17 -17.90
N THR A 234 5.93 -8.25 -17.34
CA THR A 234 6.59 -7.17 -18.10
C THR A 234 8.02 -7.50 -18.53
N GLY A 235 8.54 -8.69 -18.22
CA GLY A 235 9.84 -9.14 -18.73
C GLY A 235 11.03 -8.33 -18.21
N GLU A 236 11.00 -7.90 -16.95
CA GLU A 236 12.17 -7.32 -16.27
C GLU A 236 12.85 -8.44 -15.47
N ASN A 237 13.89 -9.04 -16.05
CA ASN A 237 14.94 -9.79 -15.36
C ASN A 237 16.24 -9.00 -15.47
#